data_AF-A0A4R9C1M0-F1
#
_entry.id   AF-A0A4R9C1M0-F1
#
_cell.length_a   1.000
_cell.length_b   1.000
_cell.length_c   1.000
_cell.angle_alpha   90.00
_cell.angle_beta   90.00
_cell.angle_gamma   90.00
#
_symmetry.space_group_name_H-M   'P 1'
#
loop_
_entity.id
_entity.type
_entity.pdbx_description
1 polymer ?
#
loop_
_entity_poly.entity_id
_entity_poly.type
_entity_poly.pdbx_seq_one_letter_code
_entity_poly.pdbx_strand_id
1 'polypeptide(L)'
;MKFLHLLTKKKYIFILMIAFIFLIFKDFLNTLVFFDMNSPDLSKFAHSTLFKMKKEIMLSNINLTVLKFNFMFYASFIIPIFLVIVSYDYSKIRSNNLRFNIGKNNKYNDLLLNLKLKLAGFNTIVIFSVFFFVILIGKILGGAVPVLDEFVFDKGSILLNIFNDGYKYLFFVAFTIMIAVFINSMFLFTLLDYTNYIYGVLLYLGVMWIGSLIIYPILPKYIVPMSTIMISAYGKLTFLKVILPYSSIILILMYFVLFKKYEVK
;
A
#
# COMPACT_ATOMS: atom_id res chain seq x y z
N MET A 1 -4.86 -23.54 -8.20
CA MET A 1 -4.01 -23.70 -7.00
C MET A 1 -2.52 -24.03 -7.26
N LYS A 2 -2.06 -24.31 -8.51
CA LYS A 2 -0.62 -24.58 -8.81
C LYS A 2 0.33 -23.35 -8.79
N PHE A 3 -0.21 -22.13 -8.82
CA PHE A 3 0.59 -20.90 -8.93
C PHE A 3 1.31 -20.51 -7.63
N LEU A 4 0.67 -20.71 -6.47
CA LEU A 4 1.28 -20.40 -5.17
C LEU A 4 2.57 -21.18 -4.97
N HIS A 5 2.69 -22.44 -5.41
CA HIS A 5 3.94 -23.21 -5.29
C HIS A 5 5.15 -22.58 -5.99
N LEU A 6 4.94 -21.70 -6.96
CA LEU A 6 6.02 -21.02 -7.67
C LEU A 6 6.64 -19.85 -6.90
N LEU A 7 5.95 -19.34 -5.86
CA LEU A 7 6.50 -18.27 -5.03
C LEU A 7 7.60 -18.82 -4.12
N THR A 8 8.84 -18.39 -4.34
CA THR A 8 10.00 -18.90 -3.60
C THR A 8 10.23 -18.18 -2.27
N LYS A 9 9.67 -16.98 -2.11
CA LYS A 9 9.91 -16.09 -0.96
C LYS A 9 8.70 -15.91 -0.03
N LYS A 10 7.76 -16.86 -0.02
CA LYS A 10 6.53 -16.83 0.81
C LYS A 10 6.76 -16.52 2.29
N LYS A 11 7.83 -17.06 2.88
CA LYS A 11 8.16 -16.81 4.29
C LYS A 11 8.38 -15.31 4.57
N TYR A 12 9.05 -14.61 3.65
CA TYR A 12 9.32 -13.18 3.80
C TYR A 12 8.06 -12.35 3.60
N ILE A 13 7.18 -12.75 2.68
CA ILE A 13 5.84 -12.17 2.52
C ILE A 13 5.07 -12.26 3.84
N PHE A 14 5.01 -13.45 4.45
CA PHE A 14 4.29 -13.66 5.68
C PHE A 14 4.87 -12.86 6.86
N ILE A 15 6.19 -12.88 7.04
CA ILE A 15 6.88 -12.08 8.06
C ILE A 15 6.57 -10.59 7.89
N LEU A 16 6.63 -10.10 6.66
CA LEU A 16 6.38 -8.69 6.36
C LEU A 16 4.92 -8.29 6.58
N MET A 17 3.95 -9.19 6.32
CA MET A 17 2.55 -8.97 6.66
C MET A 17 2.34 -8.86 8.18
N ILE A 18 2.96 -9.75 8.97
CA ILE A 18 2.87 -9.70 10.44
C ILE A 18 3.48 -8.40 10.94
N ALA A 19 4.68 -8.05 10.46
CA ALA A 19 5.35 -6.81 10.83
C ALA A 19 4.48 -5.58 10.49
N PHE A 20 3.82 -5.60 9.33
CA PHE A 20 2.93 -4.52 8.92
C PHE A 20 1.71 -4.38 9.85
N ILE A 21 1.06 -5.49 10.21
CA ILE A 21 -0.05 -5.48 11.17
C ILE A 21 0.44 -4.95 12.53
N PHE A 22 1.59 -5.41 13.02
CA PHE A 22 2.17 -4.94 14.28
C PHE A 22 2.42 -3.43 14.27
N LEU A 23 2.97 -2.89 13.17
CA LEU A 23 3.19 -1.45 13.02
C LEU A 23 1.88 -0.65 13.07
N ILE A 24 0.82 -1.16 12.45
CA ILE A 24 -0.49 -0.47 12.44
C ILE A 24 -1.08 -0.37 13.85
N PHE A 25 -0.95 -1.43 14.65
CA PHE A 25 -1.45 -1.49 16.02
C PHE A 25 -0.43 -1.05 17.08
N LYS A 26 0.72 -0.49 16.66
CA LYS A 26 1.84 -0.14 17.54
C LYS A 26 1.39 0.68 18.75
N ASP A 27 0.61 1.74 18.55
CA ASP A 27 0.22 2.65 19.64
C ASP A 27 -0.76 1.99 20.61
N PHE A 28 -1.65 1.14 20.11
CA PHE A 28 -2.52 0.31 20.95
C PHE A 28 -1.71 -0.67 21.80
N LEU A 29 -0.76 -1.39 21.19
CA LEU A 29 0.11 -2.34 21.89
C LEU A 29 1.00 -1.64 22.92
N ASN A 30 1.54 -0.47 22.58
CA ASN A 30 2.32 0.33 23.50
C ASN A 30 1.49 0.78 24.70
N THR A 31 0.25 1.23 24.49
CA THR A 31 -0.66 1.61 25.57
C THR A 31 -1.04 0.40 26.43
N LEU A 32 -1.20 -0.77 25.82
CA LEU A 32 -1.53 -1.99 26.56
C LEU A 32 -0.40 -2.37 27.52
N VAL A 33 0.85 -2.37 27.04
CA VAL A 33 2.03 -2.88 27.75
C VAL A 33 2.68 -1.83 28.66
N PHE A 34 2.82 -0.59 28.20
CA PHE A 34 3.66 0.43 28.85
C PHE A 34 2.87 1.52 29.57
N PHE A 35 1.53 1.50 29.55
CA PHE A 35 0.75 2.46 30.35
C PHE A 35 0.85 2.12 31.84
N ASP A 36 1.65 2.89 32.55
CA ASP A 36 1.84 2.80 33.99
C ASP A 36 0.84 3.69 34.74
N MET A 37 -0.05 3.04 35.50
CA MET A 37 -1.03 3.72 36.35
C MET A 37 -0.42 4.27 37.65
N ASN A 38 0.79 3.83 38.01
CA ASN A 38 1.46 4.21 39.25
C ASN A 38 2.46 5.35 39.05
N SER A 39 2.48 5.96 37.86
CA SER A 39 3.40 7.07 37.59
C SER A 39 3.13 8.24 38.55
N PRO A 40 4.18 8.95 39.02
CA PRO A 40 4.04 10.05 39.97
C PRO A 40 3.06 11.14 39.49
N ASP A 41 3.01 11.37 38.18
CA ASP A 41 2.14 12.36 37.54
C ASP A 41 0.64 12.00 37.62
N LEU A 42 0.33 10.71 37.77
CA LEU A 42 -1.03 10.18 37.85
C LEU A 42 -1.50 9.90 39.29
N SER A 43 -0.63 10.10 40.27
CA SER A 43 -0.87 9.82 41.70
C SER A 43 -2.09 10.54 42.30
N LYS A 44 -2.54 11.63 41.68
CA LYS A 44 -3.70 12.43 42.12
C LYS A 44 -5.06 11.86 41.69
N PHE A 45 -5.07 10.90 40.77
CA PHE A 45 -6.31 10.32 40.25
C PHE A 45 -6.64 9.00 40.94
N ALA A 46 -7.93 8.77 41.20
CA ALA A 46 -8.39 7.48 41.69
C ALA A 46 -8.15 6.38 40.64
N HIS A 47 -7.82 5.16 41.09
CA HIS A 47 -7.57 4.02 40.20
C HIS A 47 -8.71 3.74 39.22
N SER A 48 -9.97 3.94 39.62
CA SER A 48 -11.13 3.76 38.73
C SER A 48 -11.14 4.76 37.56
N THR A 49 -10.68 5.99 37.80
CA THR A 49 -10.52 7.02 36.78
C THR A 49 -9.36 6.69 35.84
N LEU A 50 -8.23 6.24 36.39
CA LEU A 50 -7.06 5.82 35.61
C LEU A 50 -7.37 4.63 34.69
N PHE A 51 -8.15 3.67 35.17
CA PHE A 51 -8.60 2.55 34.35
C PHE A 51 -9.49 3.01 33.18
N LYS A 52 -10.41 3.95 33.42
CA LYS A 52 -11.25 4.54 32.37
C LYS A 52 -10.39 5.29 31.34
N MET A 53 -9.45 6.12 31.78
CA MET A 53 -8.52 6.83 30.91
C MET A 53 -7.72 5.87 30.03
N LYS A 54 -7.11 4.81 30.62
CA LYS A 54 -6.39 3.79 29.85
C LYS A 54 -7.29 3.17 28.79
N LYS A 55 -8.52 2.80 29.14
CA LYS A 55 -9.50 2.22 28.21
C LYS A 55 -9.86 3.18 27.07
N GLU A 56 -10.10 4.46 27.36
CA GLU A 56 -10.42 5.47 26.36
C GLU A 56 -9.25 5.71 25.39
N ILE A 57 -8.02 5.80 25.91
CA ILE A 57 -6.81 5.91 25.07
C ILE A 57 -6.66 4.67 24.19
N MET A 58 -6.88 3.47 24.74
CA MET A 58 -6.85 2.23 23.97
C MET A 58 -7.90 2.22 22.86
N LEU A 59 -9.15 2.61 23.15
CA LEU A 59 -10.24 2.70 22.17
C LEU A 59 -9.97 3.74 21.08
N SER A 60 -9.37 4.88 21.46
CA SER A 60 -8.91 5.91 20.51
C SER A 60 -7.90 5.34 19.51
N ASN A 61 -6.90 4.58 19.99
CA ASN A 61 -5.86 4.02 19.14
C ASN A 61 -6.35 2.93 18.16
N ILE A 62 -7.49 2.29 18.46
CA ILE A 62 -8.14 1.31 17.56
C ILE A 62 -9.33 1.89 16.79
N ASN A 63 -9.58 3.19 16.90
CA ASN A 63 -10.55 3.86 16.05
C ASN A 63 -10.16 3.62 14.58
N LEU A 64 -11.13 3.25 13.74
CA LEU A 64 -10.84 2.91 12.35
C LEU A 64 -10.25 4.07 11.56
N THR A 65 -10.49 5.33 11.95
CA THR A 65 -9.81 6.49 11.36
C THR A 65 -8.30 6.45 11.61
N VAL A 66 -7.89 6.15 12.85
CA VAL A 66 -6.49 6.05 13.27
C VAL A 66 -5.84 4.83 12.61
N LEU A 67 -6.49 3.66 12.68
CA LEU A 67 -5.97 2.45 12.04
C LEU A 67 -5.82 2.61 10.52
N LYS A 68 -6.76 3.29 9.85
CA LYS A 68 -6.66 3.61 8.42
C LYS A 68 -5.51 4.58 8.13
N PHE A 69 -5.30 5.60 8.98
CA PHE A 69 -4.16 6.50 8.82
C PHE A 69 -2.83 5.74 8.97
N ASN A 70 -2.68 4.96 10.04
CA ASN A 70 -1.50 4.13 10.28
C ASN A 70 -1.26 3.13 9.14
N PHE A 71 -2.32 2.47 8.67
CA PHE A 71 -2.25 1.59 7.50
C PHE A 71 -1.67 2.33 6.29
N MET A 72 -2.21 3.49 5.92
CA MET A 72 -1.75 4.22 4.73
C MET A 72 -0.34 4.76 4.88
N PHE A 73 0.02 5.23 6.08
CA PHE A 73 1.37 5.71 6.37
C PHE A 73 2.40 4.58 6.20
N TYR A 74 2.20 3.44 6.88
CA TYR A 74 3.14 2.33 6.80
C TYR A 74 3.07 1.60 5.44
N ALA A 75 1.91 1.57 4.78
CA ALA A 75 1.74 1.02 3.43
C ALA A 75 2.71 1.66 2.44
N SER A 76 2.95 2.96 2.56
CA SER A 76 3.86 3.71 1.69
C SER A 76 5.28 3.09 1.67
N PHE A 77 5.77 2.56 2.79
CA PHE A 77 7.09 1.91 2.87
C PHE A 77 7.03 0.40 2.64
N ILE A 78 6.05 -0.26 3.25
CA ILE A 78 5.93 -1.72 3.26
C ILE A 78 5.55 -2.27 1.88
N ILE A 79 4.64 -1.59 1.16
CA ILE A 79 4.17 -2.07 -0.16
C ILE A 79 5.32 -2.08 -1.17
N PRO A 80 6.13 -1.03 -1.36
CA PRO A 80 7.27 -1.10 -2.27
C PRO A 80 8.23 -2.27 -1.97
N ILE A 81 8.54 -2.55 -0.69
CA ILE A 81 9.39 -3.69 -0.30
C ILE A 81 8.70 -5.01 -0.64
N PHE A 82 7.41 -5.13 -0.34
CA PHE A 82 6.61 -6.30 -0.65
C PHE A 82 6.59 -6.60 -2.16
N LEU A 83 6.39 -5.57 -2.98
CA LEU A 83 6.40 -5.68 -4.44
C LEU A 83 7.75 -6.15 -4.96
N VAL A 84 8.85 -5.67 -4.38
CA VAL A 84 10.21 -6.13 -4.71
C VAL A 84 10.38 -7.62 -4.44
N ILE A 85 9.92 -8.13 -3.29
CA ILE A 85 10.00 -9.56 -2.96
C ILE A 85 9.29 -10.41 -4.02
N VAL A 86 8.08 -10.03 -4.43
CA VAL A 86 7.30 -10.77 -5.43
C VAL A 86 7.90 -10.63 -6.84
N SER A 87 8.52 -9.48 -7.14
CA SER A 87 9.20 -9.25 -8.42
C SER A 87 10.42 -10.13 -8.64
N TYR A 88 11.02 -10.68 -7.58
CA TYR A 88 12.06 -11.69 -7.70
C TYR A 88 11.53 -12.95 -8.40
N ASP A 89 10.34 -13.42 -7.98
CA ASP A 89 9.70 -14.58 -8.59
C ASP A 89 9.28 -14.28 -10.04
N TYR A 90 8.84 -13.05 -10.33
CA TYR A 90 8.61 -12.58 -11.71
C TYR A 90 9.86 -12.75 -12.57
N SER A 91 10.99 -12.17 -12.14
CA SER A 91 12.24 -12.20 -12.90
C SER A 91 12.73 -13.63 -13.11
N LYS A 92 12.61 -14.49 -12.09
CA LYS A 92 13.02 -15.90 -12.15
C LYS A 92 12.16 -16.72 -13.10
N ILE A 93 10.84 -16.57 -13.05
CA ILE A 93 9.92 -17.29 -13.95
C ILE A 93 10.13 -16.81 -15.39
N ARG A 94 10.33 -15.51 -15.59
CA ARG A 94 10.61 -14.95 -16.92
C ARG A 94 11.90 -15.52 -17.51
N SER A 95 13.00 -15.51 -16.76
CA SER A 95 14.30 -15.99 -17.25
C SER A 95 14.31 -17.49 -17.51
N ASN A 96 13.69 -18.28 -16.62
CA ASN A 96 13.84 -19.73 -16.63
C ASN A 96 12.77 -20.45 -17.46
N ASN A 97 11.57 -19.88 -17.61
CA ASN A 97 10.46 -20.59 -18.26
C ASN A 97 10.01 -19.90 -19.54
N LEU A 98 10.00 -18.56 -19.57
CA LEU A 98 9.43 -17.81 -20.69
C LEU A 98 10.46 -17.48 -21.79
N ARG A 99 11.76 -17.40 -21.46
CA ARG A 99 12.81 -17.07 -22.43
C ARG A 99 12.86 -18.04 -23.62
N PHE A 100 12.48 -19.30 -23.43
CA PHE A 100 12.43 -20.33 -24.49
C PHE A 100 11.31 -20.13 -25.53
N ASN A 101 10.38 -19.20 -25.28
CA ASN A 101 9.31 -18.87 -26.21
C ASN A 101 9.58 -17.60 -27.01
N ILE A 102 10.75 -16.96 -26.82
CA ILE A 102 11.16 -15.80 -27.64
C ILE A 102 11.22 -16.21 -29.12
N GLY A 103 10.65 -15.38 -30.00
CA GLY A 103 10.57 -15.62 -31.43
C GLY A 103 9.43 -16.55 -31.89
N LYS A 104 8.64 -17.13 -30.97
CA LYS A 104 7.49 -17.99 -31.31
C LYS A 104 6.16 -17.22 -31.23
N ASN A 105 5.78 -16.52 -32.31
CA ASN A 105 4.52 -15.75 -32.41
C ASN A 105 4.29 -14.80 -31.20
N ASN A 106 3.07 -14.26 -31.05
CA ASN A 106 2.67 -13.44 -29.90
C ASN A 106 2.60 -14.21 -28.55
N LYS A 107 2.83 -15.53 -28.55
CA LYS A 107 2.70 -16.39 -27.36
C LYS A 107 3.61 -15.94 -26.20
N TYR A 108 4.80 -15.42 -26.49
CA TYR A 108 5.69 -14.91 -25.46
C TYR A 108 5.07 -13.70 -24.73
N ASN A 109 4.59 -12.72 -25.49
CA ASN A 109 4.00 -11.50 -24.93
C ASN A 109 2.73 -11.80 -24.14
N ASP A 110 1.89 -12.72 -24.62
CA ASP A 110 0.67 -13.14 -23.92
C ASP A 110 0.99 -13.84 -22.59
N LEU A 111 1.98 -14.74 -22.59
CA LEU A 111 2.43 -15.42 -21.36
C LEU A 111 3.06 -14.46 -20.37
N LEU A 112 3.82 -13.48 -20.86
CA LEU A 112 4.45 -12.45 -20.03
C LEU A 112 3.38 -11.56 -19.37
N LEU A 113 2.41 -11.08 -20.15
CA LEU A 113 1.30 -10.28 -19.64
C LEU A 113 0.49 -11.07 -18.60
N ASN A 114 0.15 -12.33 -18.89
CA ASN A 114 -0.57 -13.19 -17.96
C ASN A 114 0.20 -13.39 -16.65
N LEU A 115 1.53 -13.56 -16.71
CA LEU A 115 2.37 -13.66 -15.51
C LEU A 115 2.32 -12.37 -14.68
N LYS A 116 2.45 -11.20 -15.33
CA LYS A 116 2.35 -9.89 -14.66
C LYS A 116 1.00 -9.73 -13.97
N LEU A 117 -0.10 -10.00 -14.69
CA LEU A 117 -1.47 -9.89 -14.16
C LEU A 117 -1.68 -10.80 -12.95
N LYS A 118 -1.19 -12.04 -13.00
CA LYS A 118 -1.29 -12.99 -11.88
C LYS A 118 -0.52 -12.53 -10.65
N LEU A 119 0.71 -12.05 -10.82
CA LEU A 119 1.53 -11.57 -9.69
C LEU A 119 1.02 -10.24 -9.15
N ALA A 120 0.56 -9.31 -10.00
CA ALA A 120 -0.05 -8.06 -9.58
C ALA A 120 -1.37 -8.30 -8.84
N GLY A 121 -2.20 -9.21 -9.34
CA GLY A 121 -3.41 -9.67 -8.65
C GLY A 121 -3.12 -10.33 -7.31
N PHE A 122 -2.09 -11.18 -7.24
CA PHE A 122 -1.63 -11.77 -5.98
C PHE A 122 -1.22 -10.68 -4.97
N ASN A 123 -0.43 -9.70 -5.38
CA ASN A 123 -0.03 -8.60 -4.51
C ASN A 123 -1.23 -7.83 -3.98
N THR A 124 -2.18 -7.53 -4.87
CA THR A 124 -3.41 -6.81 -4.56
C THR A 124 -4.25 -7.55 -3.51
N ILE A 125 -4.46 -8.86 -3.68
CA ILE A 125 -5.23 -9.70 -2.75
C ILE A 125 -4.54 -9.78 -1.39
N VAL A 126 -3.21 -9.89 -1.36
CA VAL A 126 -2.46 -9.97 -0.10
C VAL A 126 -2.60 -8.67 0.69
N ILE A 127 -2.38 -7.51 0.07
CA ILE A 127 -2.51 -6.22 0.76
C ILE A 127 -3.96 -5.93 1.15
N PHE A 128 -4.92 -6.27 0.29
CA PHE A 128 -6.35 -6.17 0.63
C PHE A 128 -6.70 -7.04 1.84
N SER A 129 -6.17 -8.26 1.92
CA SER A 129 -6.36 -9.15 3.08
C SER A 129 -5.83 -8.51 4.37
N VAL A 130 -4.66 -7.85 4.32
CA VAL A 130 -4.12 -7.12 5.49
C VAL A 130 -5.07 -5.98 5.90
N PHE A 131 -5.51 -5.17 4.94
CA PHE A 131 -6.43 -4.06 5.21
C PHE A 131 -7.74 -4.56 5.84
N PHE A 132 -8.33 -5.60 5.27
CA PHE A 132 -9.55 -6.22 5.78
C PHE A 132 -9.35 -6.76 7.20
N PHE A 133 -8.24 -7.45 7.45
CA PHE A 133 -7.90 -7.99 8.77
C PHE A 133 -7.73 -6.89 9.83
N VAL A 134 -7.10 -5.77 9.46
CA VAL A 134 -6.95 -4.61 10.35
C VAL A 134 -8.30 -4.02 10.74
N ILE A 135 -9.21 -3.83 9.78
CA ILE A 135 -10.57 -3.32 10.06
C ILE A 135 -11.32 -4.30 10.96
N LEU A 136 -11.25 -5.59 10.65
CA LEU A 136 -11.94 -6.64 11.40
C LEU A 136 -11.46 -6.70 12.85
N ILE A 137 -10.14 -6.70 13.08
CA ILE A 137 -9.57 -6.64 14.44
C ILE A 137 -10.00 -5.35 15.14
N GLY A 138 -9.86 -4.21 14.48
CA GLY A 138 -10.26 -2.91 15.05
C GLY A 138 -11.72 -2.93 15.51
N LYS A 139 -12.61 -3.53 14.71
CA LYS A 139 -14.02 -3.70 15.06
C LYS A 139 -14.26 -4.64 16.23
N ILE A 140 -13.63 -5.81 16.23
CA ILE A 140 -13.76 -6.80 17.33
C ILE A 140 -13.29 -6.20 18.66
N LEU A 141 -12.24 -5.37 18.64
CA LEU A 141 -11.73 -4.69 19.83
C LEU A 141 -12.56 -3.47 20.26
N GLY A 142 -13.61 -3.11 19.53
CA GLY A 142 -14.53 -2.01 19.89
C GLY A 142 -14.22 -0.66 19.23
N GLY A 143 -13.40 -0.63 18.17
CA GLY A 143 -13.08 0.59 17.43
C GLY A 143 -14.28 1.22 16.71
N ALA A 144 -14.43 2.53 16.88
CA ALA A 144 -15.49 3.30 16.22
C ALA A 144 -15.33 3.32 14.69
N VAL A 145 -16.45 3.38 13.96
CA VAL A 145 -16.44 3.62 12.50
C VAL A 145 -15.93 5.04 12.25
N PRO A 146 -15.20 5.33 11.16
CA PRO A 146 -14.84 6.70 10.83
C PRO A 146 -16.10 7.54 10.64
N VAL A 147 -16.22 8.62 11.40
CA VAL A 147 -17.18 9.67 11.09
C VAL A 147 -16.63 10.41 9.88
N LEU A 148 -17.45 10.61 8.85
CA LEU A 148 -17.02 11.35 7.67
C LEU A 148 -16.83 12.82 8.07
N ASP A 149 -15.57 13.22 8.27
CA ASP A 149 -15.24 14.61 8.51
C ASP A 149 -15.37 15.42 7.22
N GLU A 150 -15.78 16.69 7.32
CA GLU A 150 -15.81 17.64 6.20
C GLU A 150 -14.45 17.81 5.49
N PHE A 151 -13.38 17.28 6.10
CA PHE A 151 -12.01 17.35 5.62
C PHE A 151 -11.60 16.18 4.73
N VAL A 152 -12.40 15.11 4.60
CA VAL A 152 -12.03 13.91 3.83
C VAL A 152 -12.17 14.15 2.32
N PHE A 153 -13.36 14.53 1.88
CA PHE A 153 -13.65 14.87 0.49
C PHE A 153 -13.86 16.38 0.36
N ASP A 154 -13.54 16.92 -0.81
CA ASP A 154 -13.85 18.32 -1.09
C ASP A 154 -15.37 18.55 -1.18
N LYS A 155 -15.87 19.73 -0.77
CA LYS A 155 -17.31 20.01 -0.61
C LYS A 155 -18.12 19.89 -1.92
N GLY A 156 -17.46 20.04 -3.07
CA GLY A 156 -18.06 19.83 -4.41
C GLY A 156 -17.66 18.52 -5.09
N SER A 157 -17.02 17.58 -4.38
CA SER A 157 -16.49 16.36 -4.97
C SER A 157 -17.58 15.32 -5.22
N ILE A 158 -17.62 14.74 -6.42
CA ILE A 158 -18.47 13.57 -6.73
C ILE A 158 -18.19 12.42 -5.75
N LEU A 159 -16.95 12.30 -5.25
CA LEU A 159 -16.60 11.28 -4.27
C LEU A 159 -17.38 11.43 -2.96
N LEU A 160 -17.69 12.65 -2.54
CA LEU A 160 -18.50 12.90 -1.35
C LEU A 160 -19.92 12.35 -1.53
N ASN A 161 -20.51 12.54 -2.71
CA ASN A 161 -21.86 12.04 -3.01
C ASN A 161 -21.92 10.50 -3.03
N ILE A 162 -20.87 9.84 -3.53
CA ILE A 162 -20.81 8.37 -3.64
C ILE A 162 -20.45 7.73 -2.30
N PHE A 163 -19.47 8.30 -1.57
CA PHE A 163 -18.88 7.72 -0.37
C PHE A 163 -19.22 8.54 0.89
N ASN A 164 -20.50 8.83 1.08
CA ASN A 164 -21.02 9.74 2.11
C ASN A 164 -21.16 9.14 3.53
N ASP A 165 -20.77 7.88 3.75
CA ASP A 165 -20.81 7.22 5.05
C ASP A 165 -19.48 6.54 5.36
N GLY A 166 -19.17 6.34 6.65
CA GLY A 166 -17.93 5.74 7.12
C GLY A 166 -17.60 4.38 6.49
N TYR A 167 -18.60 3.51 6.29
CA TYR A 167 -18.36 2.21 5.63
C TYR A 167 -18.08 2.37 4.15
N LYS A 168 -18.82 3.25 3.47
CA LYS A 168 -18.57 3.56 2.05
C LYS A 168 -17.19 4.19 1.85
N TYR A 169 -16.76 5.03 2.79
CA TYR A 169 -15.41 5.58 2.77
C TYR A 169 -14.33 4.51 2.98
N LEU A 170 -14.52 3.57 3.92
CA LEU A 170 -13.59 2.44 4.07
C LEU A 170 -13.53 1.58 2.79
N PHE A 171 -14.66 1.40 2.10
CA PHE A 171 -14.69 0.75 0.79
C PHE A 171 -13.90 1.54 -0.27
N PHE A 172 -14.05 2.87 -0.33
CA PHE A 172 -13.23 3.72 -1.20
C PHE A 172 -11.73 3.60 -0.88
N VAL A 173 -11.36 3.57 0.40
CA VAL A 173 -9.97 3.38 0.84
C VAL A 173 -9.45 2.01 0.40
N ALA A 174 -10.24 0.94 0.54
CA ALA A 174 -9.89 -0.40 0.07
C ALA A 174 -9.70 -0.45 -1.45
N PHE A 175 -10.61 0.18 -2.19
CA PHE A 175 -10.58 0.19 -3.65
C PHE A 175 -9.37 0.97 -4.17
N THR A 176 -9.09 2.14 -3.60
CA THR A 176 -7.93 2.98 -3.98
C THR A 176 -6.61 2.26 -3.71
N ILE A 177 -6.45 1.59 -2.57
CA ILE A 177 -5.22 0.82 -2.30
C ILE A 177 -5.08 -0.39 -3.22
N MET A 178 -6.18 -1.06 -3.58
CA MET A 178 -6.14 -2.18 -4.53
C MET A 178 -5.63 -1.73 -5.90
N ILE A 179 -6.17 -0.62 -6.43
CA ILE A 179 -5.70 -0.03 -7.67
C ILE A 179 -4.23 0.37 -7.56
N ALA A 180 -3.84 1.02 -6.46
CA ALA A 180 -2.47 1.46 -6.24
C ALA A 180 -1.46 0.32 -6.27
N VAL A 181 -1.74 -0.77 -5.55
CA VAL A 181 -0.88 -1.96 -5.49
C VAL A 181 -0.81 -2.63 -6.86
N PHE A 182 -1.93 -2.74 -7.56
CA PHE A 182 -1.98 -3.34 -8.88
C PHE A 182 -1.15 -2.55 -9.89
N ILE A 183 -1.35 -1.23 -9.98
CA ILE A 183 -0.62 -0.36 -10.91
C ILE A 183 0.87 -0.34 -10.57
N ASN A 184 1.25 -0.20 -9.29
CA ASN A 184 2.65 -0.21 -8.89
C ASN A 184 3.33 -1.56 -9.17
N SER A 185 2.62 -2.69 -9.01
CA SER A 185 3.12 -4.01 -9.40
C SER A 185 3.40 -4.07 -10.91
N MET A 186 2.43 -3.63 -11.72
CA MET A 186 2.54 -3.61 -13.18
C MET A 186 3.69 -2.69 -13.63
N PHE A 187 3.85 -1.55 -12.96
CA PHE A 187 4.95 -0.62 -13.22
C PHE A 187 6.31 -1.28 -12.96
N LEU A 188 6.51 -1.88 -11.78
CA LEU A 188 7.75 -2.58 -11.44
C LEU A 188 8.05 -3.73 -12.43
N PHE A 189 7.08 -4.59 -12.74
CA PHE A 189 7.30 -5.68 -13.69
C PHE A 189 7.64 -5.17 -15.09
N THR A 190 7.08 -4.04 -15.49
CA THR A 190 7.38 -3.42 -16.78
C THR A 190 8.78 -2.81 -16.78
N LEU A 191 9.22 -2.14 -15.72
CA LEU A 191 10.62 -1.70 -15.59
C LEU A 191 11.59 -2.87 -15.70
N LEU A 192 11.25 -4.01 -15.10
CA LEU A 192 12.06 -5.22 -15.17
C LEU A 192 12.14 -5.79 -16.57
N ASP A 193 11.18 -5.55 -17.47
CA ASP A 193 11.28 -5.98 -18.87
C ASP A 193 12.35 -5.22 -19.65
N TYR A 194 12.62 -3.98 -19.27
CA TYR A 194 13.63 -3.13 -19.90
C TYR A 194 14.98 -3.14 -19.19
N THR A 195 15.10 -3.84 -18.05
CA THR A 195 16.28 -3.79 -17.18
C THR A 195 16.58 -5.14 -16.52
N ASN A 196 17.79 -5.32 -15.99
CA ASN A 196 18.09 -6.45 -15.13
C ASN A 196 17.45 -6.26 -13.75
N TYR A 197 17.21 -7.37 -13.02
CA TYR A 197 16.48 -7.37 -11.75
C TYR A 197 16.94 -6.30 -10.75
N ILE A 198 18.25 -6.25 -10.46
CA ILE A 198 18.82 -5.32 -9.48
C ILE A 198 18.55 -3.87 -9.90
N TYR A 199 18.85 -3.51 -11.15
CA TYR A 199 18.66 -2.15 -11.65
C TYR A 199 17.18 -1.74 -11.68
N GLY A 200 16.28 -2.63 -12.12
CA GLY A 200 14.85 -2.33 -12.17
C GLY A 200 14.24 -2.13 -10.78
N VAL A 201 14.65 -2.94 -9.79
CA VAL A 201 14.24 -2.77 -8.39
C VAL A 201 14.78 -1.47 -7.81
N LEU A 202 16.07 -1.17 -8.01
CA LEU A 202 16.66 0.08 -7.52
C LEU A 202 16.01 1.30 -8.16
N LEU A 203 15.69 1.25 -9.44
CA LEU A 203 15.00 2.34 -10.13
C LEU A 203 13.58 2.52 -9.59
N TYR A 204 12.83 1.43 -9.41
CA TYR A 204 11.50 1.48 -8.83
C TYR A 204 11.50 2.08 -7.41
N LEU A 205 12.37 1.58 -6.52
CA LEU A 205 12.50 2.12 -5.16
C LEU A 205 13.02 3.55 -5.17
N GLY A 206 13.95 3.87 -6.07
CA GLY A 206 14.46 5.22 -6.29
C GLY A 206 13.34 6.18 -6.66
N VAL A 207 12.47 5.82 -7.60
CA VAL A 207 11.29 6.62 -7.97
C VAL A 207 10.33 6.79 -6.79
N MET A 208 9.99 5.69 -6.12
CA MET A 208 8.98 5.68 -5.06
C MET A 208 9.43 6.41 -3.80
N TRP A 209 10.71 6.33 -3.42
CA TRP A 209 11.22 6.91 -2.18
C TRP A 209 12.04 8.17 -2.42
N ILE A 210 13.12 8.07 -3.19
CA ILE A 210 14.05 9.19 -3.42
C ILE A 210 13.38 10.26 -4.29
N GLY A 211 12.75 9.85 -5.39
CA GLY A 211 11.98 10.74 -6.26
C GLY A 211 10.88 11.44 -5.48
N SER A 212 10.20 10.71 -4.59
CA SER A 212 9.20 11.31 -3.72
C SER A 212 9.78 12.37 -2.78
N LEU A 213 10.93 12.10 -2.14
CA LEU A 213 11.61 13.06 -1.27
C LEU A 213 12.05 14.33 -2.02
N ILE A 214 12.52 14.19 -3.26
CA ILE A 214 12.98 15.31 -4.09
C ILE A 214 11.79 16.14 -4.60
N ILE A 215 10.69 15.48 -5.00
CA ILE A 215 9.53 16.14 -5.60
C ILE A 215 8.64 16.81 -4.55
N TYR A 216 8.57 16.24 -3.34
CA TYR A 216 7.65 16.69 -2.28
C TYR A 216 7.76 18.19 -1.91
N PRO A 217 8.94 18.84 -1.89
CA PRO A 217 9.06 20.27 -1.66
C PRO A 217 8.64 21.15 -2.86
N ILE A 218 8.60 20.59 -4.07
CA ILE A 218 8.47 21.35 -5.32
C ILE A 218 7.04 21.27 -5.87
N LEU A 219 6.42 20.10 -5.80
CA LEU A 219 5.09 19.84 -6.34
C LEU A 219 4.06 19.62 -5.24
N PRO A 220 2.76 19.83 -5.56
CA PRO A 220 1.68 19.43 -4.67
C PRO A 220 1.81 17.96 -4.23
N LYS A 221 1.55 17.71 -2.94
CA LYS A 221 1.75 16.39 -2.31
C LYS A 221 1.09 15.24 -3.07
N TYR A 222 -0.05 15.47 -3.71
CA TYR A 222 -0.77 14.43 -4.47
C TYR A 222 -0.12 14.06 -5.82
N ILE A 223 0.89 14.77 -6.31
CA ILE A 223 1.59 14.43 -7.58
C ILE A 223 2.84 13.56 -7.32
N VAL A 224 3.27 13.51 -6.06
CA VAL A 224 4.45 12.75 -5.61
C VAL A 224 4.24 11.24 -5.86
N PRO A 225 5.22 10.48 -6.38
CA PRO A 225 5.05 9.06 -6.72
C PRO A 225 4.50 8.19 -5.57
N MET A 226 4.96 8.43 -4.34
CA MET A 226 4.48 7.74 -3.14
C MET A 226 2.98 7.92 -2.90
N SER A 227 2.43 9.07 -3.33
CA SER A 227 1.01 9.37 -3.18
C SER A 227 0.12 8.43 -3.97
N THR A 228 0.63 7.70 -4.97
CA THR A 228 -0.12 6.62 -5.61
C THR A 228 -0.62 5.59 -4.59
N ILE A 229 0.16 5.31 -3.54
CA ILE A 229 -0.18 4.37 -2.46
C ILE A 229 -0.96 5.06 -1.34
N MET A 230 -0.52 6.25 -0.93
CA MET A 230 -1.03 6.91 0.28
C MET A 230 -2.07 8.01 0.02
N ILE A 231 -2.63 8.13 -1.19
CA ILE A 231 -3.50 9.27 -1.55
C ILE A 231 -4.66 9.45 -0.57
N SER A 232 -5.24 8.35 -0.10
CA SER A 232 -6.35 8.38 0.84
C SER A 232 -5.97 8.86 2.24
N ALA A 233 -4.68 8.97 2.57
CA ALA A 233 -4.20 9.60 3.81
C ALA A 233 -4.34 11.13 3.79
N TYR A 234 -4.44 11.75 2.61
CA TYR A 234 -4.61 13.20 2.48
C TYR A 234 -6.10 13.58 2.53
N GLY A 235 -6.37 14.81 2.98
CA GLY A 235 -7.71 15.39 3.01
C GLY A 235 -8.09 16.13 1.72
N LYS A 236 -9.36 16.56 1.65
CA LYS A 236 -9.96 17.31 0.54
C LYS A 236 -9.80 16.60 -0.80
N LEU A 237 -10.10 15.30 -0.82
CA LEU A 237 -9.96 14.45 -1.99
C LEU A 237 -11.01 14.78 -3.05
N THR A 238 -10.53 14.92 -4.28
CA THR A 238 -11.34 14.99 -5.49
C THR A 238 -10.95 13.84 -6.41
N PHE A 239 -11.83 13.45 -7.33
CA PHE A 239 -11.54 12.41 -8.31
C PHE A 239 -10.21 12.65 -9.05
N LEU A 240 -9.96 13.91 -9.43
CA LEU A 240 -8.72 14.34 -10.07
C LEU A 240 -7.48 14.08 -9.19
N LYS A 241 -7.54 14.43 -7.90
CA LYS A 241 -6.45 14.18 -6.95
C LYS A 241 -6.17 12.69 -6.73
N VAL A 242 -7.16 11.82 -6.92
CA VAL A 242 -6.99 10.36 -6.83
C VAL A 242 -6.23 9.81 -8.04
N ILE A 243 -6.44 10.38 -9.23
CA ILE A 243 -5.87 9.86 -10.49
C ILE A 243 -4.50 10.49 -10.81
N LEU A 244 -4.33 11.78 -10.54
CA LEU A 244 -3.11 12.53 -10.83
C LEU A 244 -1.79 11.89 -10.34
N PRO A 245 -1.70 11.26 -9.15
CA PRO A 245 -0.46 10.64 -8.72
C PRO A 245 0.11 9.63 -9.74
N TYR A 246 -0.77 8.95 -10.49
CA TYR A 246 -0.38 7.95 -11.48
C TYR A 246 0.22 8.53 -12.76
N SER A 247 0.11 9.85 -13.00
CA SER A 247 0.75 10.50 -14.15
C SER A 247 2.27 10.38 -14.09
N SER A 248 2.86 10.41 -12.89
CA SER A 248 4.29 10.22 -12.66
C SER A 248 4.78 8.86 -13.18
N ILE A 249 4.02 7.79 -12.92
CA ILE A 249 4.29 6.44 -13.41
C ILE A 249 4.20 6.39 -14.94
N ILE A 250 3.16 7.00 -15.52
CA ILE A 250 2.95 7.03 -16.98
C ILE A 250 4.13 7.73 -17.67
N LEU A 251 4.56 8.89 -17.17
CA LEU A 251 5.68 9.65 -17.74
C LEU A 251 6.98 8.83 -17.75
N ILE A 252 7.27 8.12 -16.66
CA ILE A 252 8.46 7.25 -16.58
C ILE A 252 8.35 6.10 -17.57
N LEU A 253 7.19 5.45 -17.66
CA LEU A 253 6.96 4.38 -18.63
C LEU A 253 7.10 4.87 -20.07
N MET A 254 6.58 6.06 -20.40
CA MET A 254 6.74 6.67 -21.72
C MET A 254 8.22 6.88 -22.06
N TYR A 255 9.02 7.36 -21.10
CA TYR A 255 10.46 7.48 -21.29
C TYR A 255 11.11 6.13 -21.65
N PHE A 256 10.78 5.05 -20.93
CA PHE A 256 11.33 3.73 -21.23
C PHE A 256 10.89 3.20 -22.60
N VAL A 257 9.62 3.35 -22.96
CA VAL A 257 9.10 2.91 -24.26
C VAL A 257 9.73 3.66 -25.42
N LEU A 258 9.94 4.98 -25.28
CA LEU A 258 10.49 5.83 -26.33
C LEU A 258 12.01 5.67 -26.49
N PHE A 259 12.76 5.60 -25.39
CA PHE A 259 14.22 5.68 -25.42
C PHE A 259 14.93 4.34 -25.22
N LYS A 260 14.29 3.35 -24.59
CA LYS A 260 14.84 1.98 -24.48
C LYS A 260 14.07 1.04 -25.39
N LYS A 261 14.54 0.89 -26.64
CA LYS A 261 14.13 -0.25 -27.48
C LYS A 261 14.39 -1.54 -26.70
N TYR A 262 13.47 -2.50 -26.82
CA TYR A 262 13.62 -3.85 -26.28
C TYR A 262 15.01 -4.41 -26.65
N GLU A 263 15.96 -4.37 -25.72
CA GLU A 263 17.21 -5.10 -25.86
C GLU A 263 16.87 -6.58 -25.71
N VAL A 264 16.59 -7.23 -26.84
CA VAL A 264 16.57 -8.69 -26.91
C VAL A 264 17.99 -9.15 -26.59
N LYS A 265 18.20 -9.62 -25.36
CA LYS A 265 19.42 -10.36 -24.96
C LYS A 265 19.11 -11.84 -24.81
#